data_AF-A0A351UIW4-F1
#
_entry.id   AF-A0A351UIW4-F1
#
_cell.length_a   1.000
_cell.length_b   1.000
_cell.length_c   1.000
_cell.angle_alpha   90.00
_cell.angle_beta   90.00
_cell.angle_gamma   90.00
#
_symmetry.space_group_name_H-M   'P 1'
#
loop_
_entity.id
_entity.type
_entity.pdbx_description
1 polymer ?
#
loop_
_entity_poly.entity_id
_entity_poly.type
_entity_poly.pdbx_seq_one_letter_code
_entity_poly.pdbx_strand_id
1 'polypeptide(L)'
;MPIKTGIIKTNAVKDYIAGKKMRSQASAVKKFIDDFDVVIEAVIVEAVALAKAAKRNTVMKADMAAAVDKYLKKTDLTWDQTAAQVIKHNPTDLGKISQTVMEWISAHENPTRKRK
;
A
#
# COMPACT_ATOMS: atom_id res chain seq x y z
N MET A 1 13.52 -8.47 -24.14
CA MET A 1 13.13 -7.83 -22.87
C MET A 1 14.13 -8.28 -21.82
N PRO A 2 14.66 -7.38 -20.97
CA PRO A 2 15.61 -7.79 -19.95
C PRO A 2 14.92 -8.79 -19.01
N ILE A 3 15.61 -9.89 -18.72
CA ILE A 3 15.16 -10.94 -17.82
C ILE A 3 14.94 -10.28 -16.46
N LYS A 4 13.68 -10.18 -16.00
CA LYS A 4 13.37 -9.76 -14.64
C LYS A 4 14.01 -10.78 -13.69
N THR A 5 15.21 -10.51 -13.19
CA THR A 5 15.67 -11.15 -11.95
C THR A 5 14.72 -10.67 -10.87
N GLY A 6 13.90 -11.57 -10.34
CA GLY A 6 12.93 -11.25 -9.31
C GLY A 6 13.60 -10.51 -8.14
N ILE A 7 12.89 -9.53 -7.58
CA ILE A 7 13.41 -8.71 -6.49
C ILE A 7 13.63 -9.61 -5.26
N ILE A 8 12.72 -10.56 -5.06
CA ILE A 8 12.85 -11.61 -4.05
C ILE A 8 13.60 -12.82 -4.60
N LYS A 9 14.67 -13.23 -3.90
CA LYS A 9 15.41 -14.46 -4.23
C LYS A 9 14.65 -15.70 -3.79
N THR A 10 14.41 -16.63 -4.71
CA THR A 10 13.73 -17.91 -4.45
C THR A 10 14.32 -18.69 -3.27
N ASN A 11 15.65 -18.76 -3.18
CA ASN A 11 16.30 -19.52 -2.11
C ASN A 11 16.05 -18.90 -0.74
N ALA A 12 16.02 -17.55 -0.63
CA ALA A 12 15.72 -16.89 0.64
C ALA A 12 14.33 -17.26 1.17
N VAL A 13 13.32 -17.35 0.28
CA VAL A 13 11.97 -17.78 0.65
C VAL A 13 11.95 -19.24 1.09
N LYS A 14 12.62 -20.13 0.33
CA LYS A 14 12.70 -21.56 0.66
C LYS A 14 13.40 -21.81 1.98
N ASP A 15 14.53 -21.15 2.21
CA ASP A 15 15.32 -21.27 3.44
C ASP A 15 14.52 -20.79 4.66
N TYR A 16 13.75 -19.71 4.49
CA TYR A 16 12.86 -19.24 5.56
C TYR A 16 11.77 -20.24 5.91
N ILE A 17 11.14 -20.88 4.91
CA ILE A 17 10.13 -21.93 5.13
C ILE A 17 10.76 -23.18 5.76
N ALA A 18 11.95 -23.58 5.28
CA ALA A 18 12.70 -24.70 5.83
C ALA A 18 13.09 -24.48 7.30
N GLY A 19 13.46 -23.25 7.67
CA GLY A 19 13.72 -22.87 9.06
C GLY A 19 12.52 -23.02 9.99
N LYS A 20 11.29 -23.03 9.44
CA LYS A 20 10.05 -23.37 10.17
C LYS A 20 9.75 -24.87 10.18
N LYS A 21 10.71 -25.71 9.79
CA LYS A 21 10.59 -27.17 9.67
C LYS A 21 9.50 -27.62 8.68
N MET A 22 9.25 -26.80 7.66
CA MET A 22 8.25 -27.06 6.62
C MET A 22 8.91 -27.27 5.26
N ARG A 23 8.26 -28.06 4.40
CA ARG A 23 8.64 -28.15 2.98
C ARG A 23 7.84 -27.14 2.17
N SER A 24 8.45 -26.58 1.14
CA SER A 24 7.81 -25.64 0.22
C SER A 24 7.59 -26.28 -1.15
N GLN A 25 6.38 -26.17 -1.69
CA GLN A 25 6.12 -26.49 -3.10
C GLN A 25 6.71 -25.39 -4.00
N ALA A 26 7.41 -25.78 -5.07
CA ALA A 26 8.08 -24.82 -5.96
C ALA A 26 7.11 -23.81 -6.60
N SER A 27 5.92 -24.26 -7.03
CA SER A 27 4.89 -23.40 -7.61
C SER A 27 4.31 -22.40 -6.60
N ALA A 28 4.14 -22.81 -5.33
CA ALA A 28 3.67 -21.92 -4.27
C ALA A 28 4.69 -20.80 -4.00
N VAL A 29 5.98 -21.15 -3.93
CA VAL A 29 7.06 -20.17 -3.76
C VAL A 29 7.13 -19.22 -4.96
N LYS A 30 6.99 -19.76 -6.19
CA LYS A 30 7.00 -18.93 -7.39
C LYS A 30 5.83 -17.93 -7.39
N LYS A 31 4.61 -18.40 -7.09
CA LYS A 31 3.42 -17.54 -7.01
C LYS A 31 3.61 -16.42 -5.98
N PHE A 32 4.09 -16.77 -4.78
CA PHE A 32 4.39 -15.78 -3.74
C PHE A 32 5.39 -14.72 -4.24
N ILE A 33 6.46 -15.13 -4.90
CA ILE A 33 7.46 -14.21 -5.44
C ILE A 33 6.86 -13.33 -6.54
N ASP A 34 6.12 -13.91 -7.49
CA ASP A 34 5.50 -13.15 -8.58
C ASP A 34 4.55 -12.07 -8.02
N ASP A 35 3.69 -12.45 -7.06
CA ASP A 35 2.72 -11.53 -6.45
C ASP A 35 3.42 -10.40 -5.68
N PHE A 36 4.47 -10.72 -4.90
CA PHE A 36 5.22 -9.71 -4.15
C PHE A 36 6.15 -8.85 -5.00
N ASP A 37 6.78 -9.40 -6.04
CA ASP A 37 7.67 -8.65 -6.93
C ASP A 37 6.90 -7.52 -7.61
N VAL A 38 5.65 -7.76 -8.02
CA VAL A 38 4.76 -6.72 -8.58
C VAL A 38 4.54 -5.58 -7.58
N VAL A 39 4.26 -5.91 -6.33
CA VAL A 39 4.01 -4.92 -5.28
C VAL A 39 5.28 -4.15 -4.93
N ILE A 40 6.42 -4.82 -4.79
CA ILE A 40 7.70 -4.18 -4.49
C ILE A 40 8.14 -3.28 -5.65
N GLU A 41 7.93 -3.71 -6.90
CA GLU A 41 8.19 -2.89 -8.08
C GLU A 41 7.37 -1.60 -8.05
N ALA A 42 6.08 -1.68 -7.74
CA ALA A 42 5.21 -0.50 -7.61
C ALA A 42 5.68 0.46 -6.51
N VAL A 43 6.05 -0.07 -5.33
CA VAL A 43 6.60 0.72 -4.22
C VAL A 43 7.89 1.43 -4.62
N ILE A 44 8.82 0.73 -5.28
CA ILE A 44 10.10 1.31 -5.70
C ILE A 44 9.88 2.42 -6.74
N VAL A 45 9.02 2.17 -7.73
CA VAL A 45 8.69 3.16 -8.78
C VAL A 45 8.13 4.45 -8.16
N GLU A 46 7.21 4.32 -7.20
CA GLU A 46 6.65 5.47 -6.50
C GLU A 46 7.70 6.21 -5.66
N ALA A 47 8.52 5.49 -4.91
CA ALA A 47 9.56 6.11 -4.09
C ALA A 47 10.58 6.88 -4.96
N VAL A 48 10.92 6.35 -6.13
CA VAL A 48 11.76 7.03 -7.12
C VAL A 48 11.07 8.27 -7.68
N ALA A 49 9.76 8.19 -7.97
CA ALA A 49 8.99 9.32 -8.45
C ALA A 49 8.96 10.46 -7.42
N LEU A 50 8.75 10.14 -6.14
CA LEU A 50 8.77 11.10 -5.03
C LEU A 50 10.15 11.75 -4.85
N ALA A 51 11.23 10.97 -4.91
CA ALA A 51 12.59 11.50 -4.85
C ALA A 51 12.88 12.47 -6.02
N LYS A 52 12.46 12.12 -7.23
CA LYS A 52 12.60 12.97 -8.43
C LYS A 52 11.76 14.24 -8.34
N ALA A 53 10.53 14.17 -7.82
CA ALA A 53 9.69 15.34 -7.59
C ALA A 53 10.34 16.33 -6.62
N ALA A 54 11.09 15.82 -5.64
CA ALA A 54 11.91 16.60 -4.73
C ALA A 54 13.30 16.99 -5.30
N LYS A 55 13.54 16.79 -6.59
CA LYS A 55 14.82 17.06 -7.29
C LYS A 55 16.03 16.34 -6.69
N ARG A 56 15.82 15.15 -6.11
CA ARG A 56 16.87 14.31 -5.52
C ARG A 56 17.17 13.10 -6.40
N ASN A 57 18.43 12.68 -6.40
CA ASN A 57 18.89 11.43 -7.01
C ASN A 57 19.02 10.28 -5.98
N THR A 58 18.62 10.53 -4.74
CA THR A 58 18.67 9.57 -3.65
C THR A 58 17.27 9.42 -3.06
N VAL A 59 16.76 8.20 -3.07
CA VAL A 59 15.52 7.83 -2.38
C VAL A 59 15.80 7.84 -0.89
N MET A 60 15.01 8.62 -0.15
CA MET A 60 15.14 8.76 1.30
C MET A 60 14.06 7.95 2.02
N LYS A 61 14.23 7.80 3.34
CA LYS A 61 13.28 7.11 4.21
C LYS A 61 11.84 7.63 4.04
N ALA A 62 11.65 8.94 3.87
CA ALA A 62 10.33 9.55 3.71
C ALA A 62 9.64 9.13 2.39
N ASP A 63 10.38 9.04 1.28
CA ASP A 63 9.83 8.60 -0.01
C ASP A 63 9.36 7.15 0.06
N MET A 64 10.19 6.31 0.67
CA MET A 64 9.88 4.89 0.85
C MET A 64 8.69 4.69 1.78
N ALA A 65 8.59 5.45 2.88
CA ALA A 65 7.46 5.39 3.79
C ALA A 65 6.15 5.77 3.09
N ALA A 66 6.15 6.87 2.34
CA ALA A 66 4.98 7.31 1.57
C ALA A 66 4.57 6.29 0.50
N ALA A 67 5.53 5.70 -0.21
CA ALA A 67 5.28 4.66 -1.21
C ALA A 67 4.70 3.38 -0.60
N VAL A 68 5.27 2.91 0.51
CA VAL A 68 4.75 1.75 1.26
C VAL A 68 3.33 2.03 1.75
N ASP A 69 3.06 3.21 2.29
CA ASP A 69 1.73 3.55 2.80
C ASP A 69 0.68 3.52 1.68
N LYS A 70 1.04 3.97 0.49
CA LYS A 70 0.18 3.97 -0.70
C LYS A 70 -0.17 2.56 -1.19
N TYR A 71 0.80 1.64 -1.25
CA TYR A 71 0.65 0.33 -1.91
C TYR A 71 0.46 -0.86 -0.97
N LEU A 72 0.95 -0.76 0.28
CA LEU A 72 0.89 -1.86 1.25
C LEU A 72 -0.01 -1.56 2.46
N LYS A 73 -0.20 -0.28 2.83
CA LYS A 73 -1.07 0.08 3.96
C LYS A 73 -2.49 0.50 3.59
N LYS A 74 -2.81 0.64 2.30
CA LYS A 74 -4.20 0.71 1.86
C LYS A 74 -4.81 -0.69 1.90
N THR A 75 -5.35 -1.04 3.07
CA THR A 75 -6.35 -2.10 3.15
C THR A 75 -7.68 -1.45 2.78
N ASP A 76 -8.29 -1.86 1.68
CA ASP A 76 -9.73 -1.68 1.51
C ASP A 76 -10.38 -2.52 2.60
N LEU A 77 -10.72 -1.86 3.71
CA LEU A 77 -11.49 -2.48 4.77
C LEU A 77 -12.87 -2.78 4.20
N THR A 78 -13.41 -3.96 4.48
CA THR A 78 -14.84 -4.17 4.27
C THR A 78 -15.63 -3.16 5.12
N TRP A 79 -16.89 -2.92 4.79
CA TRP A 79 -17.71 -1.98 5.56
C TRP A 79 -17.76 -2.35 7.05
N ASP A 80 -17.84 -3.64 7.36
CA ASP A 80 -17.83 -4.15 8.74
C ASP A 80 -16.49 -3.88 9.45
N GLN A 81 -15.36 -4.04 8.75
CA GLN A 81 -14.04 -3.73 9.29
C GLN A 81 -13.83 -2.22 9.47
N THR A 82 -14.39 -1.42 8.57
CA THR A 82 -14.40 0.05 8.65
C THR A 82 -15.18 0.48 9.88
N ALA A 83 -16.43 -0.01 10.04
CA ALA A 83 -17.27 0.28 11.18
C ALA A 83 -16.61 -0.14 12.51
N ALA A 84 -15.99 -1.32 12.57
CA ALA A 84 -15.30 -1.81 13.76
C ALA A 84 -14.07 -0.97 14.15
N GLN A 85 -13.40 -0.32 13.20
CA GLN A 85 -12.32 0.61 13.49
C GLN A 85 -12.85 1.99 13.91
N VAL A 86 -13.86 2.50 13.21
CA VAL A 86 -14.49 3.80 13.48
C VAL A 86 -15.11 3.81 14.88
N ILE A 87 -15.86 2.77 15.28
CA ILE A 87 -16.53 2.68 16.59
C ILE A 87 -15.54 2.66 17.78
N LYS A 88 -14.26 2.30 17.56
CA LYS A 88 -13.23 2.33 18.61
C LYS A 88 -12.73 3.74 18.95
N HIS A 89 -13.07 4.75 18.16
CA HIS A 89 -12.68 6.13 18.41
C HIS A 89 -13.59 6.81 19.43
N ASN A 90 -13.05 7.78 20.15
CA ASN A 90 -13.83 8.60 21.08
C ASN A 90 -14.84 9.50 20.30
N PRO A 91 -15.86 10.06 20.97
CA PRO A 91 -16.89 10.89 20.31
C PRO A 91 -16.34 12.08 19.52
N THR A 92 -15.25 12.69 19.97
CA THR A 92 -14.61 13.83 19.30
C THR A 92 -14.00 13.43 17.95
N ASP A 93 -13.34 12.28 17.90
CA ASP A 93 -12.72 11.77 16.68
C ASP A 93 -13.77 11.23 15.71
N LEU A 94 -14.87 10.65 16.20
CA LEU A 94 -16.05 10.32 15.40
C LEU A 94 -16.66 11.56 14.71
N GLY A 95 -16.71 12.70 15.42
CA GLY A 95 -17.15 13.98 14.86
C GLY A 95 -16.26 14.44 13.70
N LYS A 96 -14.93 14.35 13.84
CA LYS A 96 -13.98 14.67 12.76
C LYS A 96 -14.15 13.75 11.55
N ILE A 97 -14.29 12.44 11.78
CA ILE A 97 -14.51 11.46 10.72
C ILE A 97 -15.80 11.77 9.95
N SER A 98 -16.90 12.07 10.67
CA SER A 98 -18.17 12.47 10.06
C SER A 98 -18.01 13.71 9.19
N GLN A 99 -17.30 14.74 9.68
CA GLN A 99 -17.04 15.95 8.91
C GLN A 99 -16.23 15.66 7.64
N THR A 100 -15.15 14.87 7.73
CA THR A 100 -14.34 14.51 6.57
C THR A 100 -15.13 13.72 5.53
N VAL A 101 -16.02 12.81 5.96
CA VAL A 101 -16.91 12.07 5.05
C VAL A 101 -17.88 13.04 4.35
N MET A 102 -18.48 13.97 5.09
CA MET A 102 -19.41 14.96 4.51
C MET A 102 -18.72 15.93 3.56
N GLU A 103 -17.49 16.35 3.86
CA GLU A 103 -16.65 17.17 2.96
C GLU A 103 -16.32 16.40 1.69
N TRP A 104 -15.99 15.12 1.79
CA TRP A 104 -15.73 14.26 0.64
C TRP A 104 -16.97 14.08 -0.23
N ILE A 105 -18.13 13.75 0.37
CA ILE A 105 -19.41 13.63 -0.33
C ILE A 105 -19.75 14.95 -1.04
N SER A 106 -19.64 16.08 -0.34
CA SER A 106 -19.94 17.41 -0.90
C SER A 106 -19.05 17.75 -2.09
N ALA A 107 -17.76 17.40 -2.03
CA ALA A 107 -16.80 17.63 -3.11
C ALA A 107 -17.03 16.73 -4.34
N HIS A 108 -17.64 15.55 -4.16
CA HIS A 108 -17.79 14.55 -5.22
C HIS A 108 -19.24 14.41 -5.75
N GLU A 109 -20.26 14.85 -5.01
CA GLU A 109 -21.65 14.87 -5.46
C GLU A 109 -22.08 16.19 -6.14
N ASN A 110 -21.38 17.32 -5.90
CA ASN A 110 -21.78 18.63 -6.46
C ASN A 110 -20.66 19.35 -7.25
N PRO A 111 -20.37 18.96 -8.50
CA PRO A 111 -19.55 19.76 -9.40
C PRO A 111 -20.25 21.02 -9.96
N THR A 112 -21.51 21.31 -9.59
CA THR A 112 -22.28 22.44 -10.17
C THR A 112 -22.97 23.31 -9.13
N ARG A 113 -22.21 24.21 -8.49
CA ARG A 113 -22.74 25.51 -8.04
C ARG A 113 -21.62 26.54 -7.90
N LYS A 114 -20.94 26.84 -9.02
CA LYS A 114 -20.37 28.18 -9.19
C LYS A 114 -21.55 29.15 -9.33
N ARG A 115 -21.93 29.83 -8.24
CA ARG A 115 -22.74 31.04 -8.35
C ARG A 115 -21.81 32.17 -8.77
N LYS A 116 -22.16 32.79 -9.90
CA LYS A 116 -21.65 34.08 -10.38
C LYS A 116 -21.82 35.16 -9.31
#